data_AF-A0A822CQH7-F1
#
_entry.id   AF-A0A822CQH7-F1
#
_cell.length_a   1.000
_cell.length_b   1.000
_cell.length_c   1.000
_cell.angle_alpha   90.00
_cell.angle_beta   90.00
_cell.angle_gamma   90.00
#
_symmetry.space_group_name_H-M   'P 1'
#
loop_
_entity.id
_entity.type
_entity.pdbx_description
1 polymer ?
#
loop_
_entity_poly.entity_id
_entity_poly.type
_entity_poly.pdbx_seq_one_letter_code
_entity_poly.pdbx_strand_id
1 'polypeptide(L)'
;MSNTPIITFSQSNKGKRVIICDGFVYQLNKSCPEVKYWRCENRLCSAVLHTDANDQFKARKGDHSSHLPSPEHIEILNFNANVKERVTTEAIPIARIYDEELAKAQLSQTALCIVPLAQDASFPCVFVLLTGRSNPMYKDVFKQLEEEAKRLQMNFLPDQITTDFEKALVKPLQKQFPNARHIGCFYHYTQAIYRKIQNLGLSNIYKDDVNVRNMCRRLMALPLLPLNEVEFAFEELTEQRPDVLMPLFEYFDNFWMKTTSMYLWNVSDLKIRTNNNCEGWHNRFNHRVDKVHPNIWHFIDVLKKEEVHFQQQLLHAKS
;
A
#
# COMPACT_ATOMS: atom_id res chain seq x y z
N MET A 1 -39.04 23.02 0.65
CA MET A 1 -38.15 22.87 1.83
C MET A 1 -36.75 22.70 1.29
N SER A 2 -35.86 23.67 1.53
CA SER A 2 -34.46 23.62 1.09
C SER A 2 -33.75 22.50 1.84
N ASN A 3 -33.52 21.37 1.15
CA ASN A 3 -32.78 20.23 1.69
C ASN A 3 -31.30 20.61 1.75
N THR A 4 -30.89 21.26 2.84
CA THR A 4 -29.46 21.47 3.11
C THR A 4 -28.83 20.09 3.33
N PRO A 5 -27.82 19.70 2.52
CA PRO A 5 -27.21 18.39 2.66
C PRO A 5 -26.50 18.28 4.02
N ILE A 6 -26.61 17.11 4.64
CA ILE A 6 -25.94 16.82 5.91
C ILE A 6 -24.46 16.59 5.61
N ILE A 7 -23.62 17.42 6.23
CA ILE A 7 -22.16 17.28 6.19
C ILE A 7 -21.68 16.68 7.50
N THR A 8 -20.84 15.64 7.41
CA THR A 8 -20.13 15.08 8.55
C THR A 8 -18.63 15.23 8.36
N PHE A 9 -17.90 15.31 9.46
CA PHE A 9 -16.44 15.46 9.44
C PHE A 9 -15.78 14.15 9.84
N SER A 10 -14.66 13.86 9.20
CA SER A 10 -13.80 12.72 9.52
C SER A 10 -12.34 13.10 9.29
N GLN A 11 -11.44 12.13 9.40
CA GLN A 11 -10.00 12.33 9.20
C GLN A 11 -9.45 11.35 8.16
N SER A 12 -8.67 11.88 7.22
CA SER A 12 -7.93 11.07 6.25
C SER A 12 -6.85 10.22 6.94
N ASN A 13 -6.30 9.26 6.20
CA ASN A 13 -5.16 8.44 6.66
C ASN A 13 -3.94 9.28 7.10
N LYS A 14 -3.78 10.50 6.56
CA LYS A 14 -2.71 11.45 6.93
C LYS A 14 -3.08 12.43 8.05
N GLY A 15 -4.21 12.23 8.73
CA GLY A 15 -4.69 13.09 9.82
C GLY A 15 -5.28 14.43 9.36
N LYS A 16 -5.39 14.67 8.05
CA LYS A 16 -6.07 15.86 7.53
C LYS A 16 -7.58 15.70 7.65
N ARG A 17 -8.26 16.77 8.06
CA ARG A 17 -9.72 16.84 8.13
C ARG A 17 -10.35 16.72 6.74
N VAL A 18 -11.42 15.95 6.65
CA VAL A 18 -12.21 15.72 5.44
C VAL A 18 -13.70 15.88 5.73
N ILE A 19 -14.48 16.20 4.71
CA ILE A 19 -15.94 16.27 4.76
C ILE A 19 -16.51 15.06 4.03
N ILE A 20 -17.52 14.44 4.63
CA ILE A 20 -18.39 13.46 3.98
C ILE A 20 -19.73 14.15 3.74
N CYS A 21 -20.19 14.15 2.48
CA CYS A 21 -21.46 14.74 2.07
C CYS A 21 -22.07 13.88 0.97
N ASP A 22 -23.32 13.46 1.13
CA ASP A 22 -24.07 12.64 0.16
C ASP A 22 -23.32 11.36 -0.31
N GLY A 23 -22.53 10.74 0.57
CA GLY A 23 -21.74 9.55 0.23
C GLY A 23 -20.43 9.84 -0.50
N PHE A 24 -20.00 11.09 -0.57
CA PHE A 24 -18.74 11.49 -1.19
C PHE A 24 -17.79 12.16 -0.19
N VAL A 25 -16.49 11.92 -0.38
CA VAL A 25 -15.43 12.49 0.47
C VAL A 25 -14.78 13.70 -0.21
N TYR A 26 -14.61 14.76 0.56
CA TYR A 26 -14.02 16.02 0.14
C TYR A 26 -12.82 16.37 1.02
N GLN A 27 -11.74 16.82 0.38
CA GLN A 27 -10.51 17.26 1.04
C GLN A 27 -10.39 18.78 0.99
N LEU A 28 -9.86 19.38 2.06
CA LEU A 28 -9.64 20.83 2.11
C LEU A 28 -8.65 21.25 1.02
N ASN A 29 -9.10 22.14 0.14
CA ASN A 29 -8.29 22.68 -0.94
C ASN A 29 -7.76 24.09 -0.62
N LYS A 30 -8.63 24.96 -0.08
CA LYS A 30 -8.27 26.34 0.29
C LYS A 30 -9.11 26.82 1.47
N SER A 31 -8.51 27.54 2.40
CA SER A 31 -9.22 28.20 3.50
C SER A 31 -9.05 29.72 3.39
N CYS A 32 -10.16 30.45 3.29
CA CYS A 32 -10.22 31.91 3.36
C CYS A 32 -10.92 32.32 4.68
N PRO A 33 -10.83 33.60 5.10
CA PRO A 33 -11.43 34.06 6.37
C PRO A 33 -12.93 33.76 6.50
N GLU A 34 -13.69 33.84 5.39
CA GLU A 34 -15.16 33.66 5.41
C GLU A 34 -15.64 32.33 4.82
N VAL A 35 -14.79 31.65 4.05
CA VAL A 35 -15.17 30.45 3.26
C VAL A 35 -14.02 29.47 3.19
N LYS A 36 -14.32 28.19 3.43
CA LYS A 36 -13.44 27.06 3.16
C LYS A 36 -13.91 26.32 1.92
N TYR A 37 -12.97 25.98 1.04
CA TYR A 37 -13.19 25.30 -0.23
C TYR A 37 -12.65 23.88 -0.13
N TRP A 38 -13.52 22.93 -0.42
CA TRP A 38 -13.26 21.50 -0.32
C TRP A 38 -13.45 20.88 -1.70
N ARG A 39 -12.46 20.13 -2.19
CA ARG A 39 -12.55 19.44 -3.48
C ARG A 39 -12.81 17.96 -3.25
N CYS A 40 -13.58 17.32 -4.13
CA CYS A 40 -13.71 15.88 -4.09
C CYS A 40 -12.34 15.19 -4.10
N GLU A 41 -12.20 14.14 -3.30
CA GLU A 41 -10.96 13.37 -3.22
C GLU A 41 -10.56 12.74 -4.56
N ASN A 42 -11.54 12.33 -5.37
CA ASN A 42 -11.27 11.83 -6.71
C ASN A 42 -10.77 12.97 -7.60
N ARG A 43 -9.50 12.90 -8.00
CA ARG A 43 -8.85 13.95 -8.81
C ARG A 43 -9.48 14.15 -10.19
N LEU A 44 -10.16 13.13 -10.72
CA LEU A 44 -10.91 13.17 -11.97
C LEU A 44 -12.33 13.72 -11.78
N CYS A 45 -12.73 14.00 -10.54
CA CYS A 45 -13.98 14.67 -10.22
C CYS A 45 -13.78 16.19 -10.13
N SER A 46 -14.75 16.92 -10.68
CA SER A 46 -14.80 18.38 -10.66
C SER A 46 -15.65 18.93 -9.50
N ALA A 47 -16.28 18.07 -8.70
CA ALA A 47 -17.14 18.47 -7.60
C ALA A 47 -16.36 19.21 -6.49
N VAL A 48 -16.96 20.29 -6.00
CA VAL A 48 -16.44 21.18 -4.97
C VAL A 48 -17.55 21.49 -3.97
N LEU A 49 -17.21 21.50 -2.69
CA LEU A 49 -18.09 21.85 -1.59
C LEU A 49 -17.49 23.05 -0.84
N HIS A 50 -18.34 23.99 -0.45
CA HIS A 50 -17.95 25.19 0.29
C HIS A 50 -18.60 25.17 1.67
N THR A 51 -17.81 25.45 2.70
CA THR A 51 -18.32 25.73 4.05
C THR A 51 -17.96 27.14 4.47
N ASP A 52 -18.63 27.69 5.48
CA ASP A 52 -18.21 28.92 6.13
C ASP A 52 -17.02 28.68 7.07
N ALA A 53 -16.59 29.74 7.77
CA ALA A 53 -15.53 29.67 8.77
C ALA A 53 -15.86 28.71 9.93
N ASN A 54 -17.15 28.58 10.26
CA ASN A 54 -17.72 27.75 11.33
C ASN A 54 -18.12 26.34 10.83
N ASP A 55 -17.64 25.95 9.66
CA ASP A 55 -17.84 24.63 9.08
C ASP A 55 -19.29 24.30 8.72
N GLN A 56 -20.14 25.31 8.53
CA GLN A 56 -21.51 25.15 8.03
C GLN A 56 -21.55 25.12 6.50
N PHE A 57 -22.42 24.30 5.92
CA PHE A 57 -22.58 24.19 4.48
C PHE A 57 -23.01 25.53 3.86
N LYS A 58 -22.28 25.98 2.82
CA LYS A 58 -22.66 27.16 2.02
C LYS A 58 -23.16 26.81 0.63
N ALA A 59 -22.41 25.97 -0.10
CA ALA A 59 -22.71 25.66 -1.49
C ALA A 59 -22.00 24.40 -1.96
N ARG A 60 -22.55 23.76 -2.99
CA ARG A 60 -21.90 22.70 -3.76
C ARG A 60 -21.88 23.10 -5.23
N LYS A 61 -20.77 22.85 -5.92
CA LYS A 61 -20.60 23.08 -7.37
C LYS A 61 -20.06 21.81 -8.03
N GLY A 62 -20.47 21.60 -9.28
CA GLY A 62 -20.12 20.39 -10.03
C GLY A 62 -20.94 19.17 -9.58
N ASP A 63 -20.82 18.11 -10.36
CA ASP A 63 -21.47 16.83 -10.11
C ASP A 63 -20.41 15.71 -10.00
N HIS A 64 -20.86 14.58 -9.46
CA HIS A 64 -20.04 13.38 -9.32
C HIS A 64 -20.23 12.43 -10.51
N SER A 65 -20.56 12.92 -11.72
CA SER A 65 -20.86 12.03 -12.85
C SER A 65 -19.69 11.12 -13.25
N SER A 66 -18.46 11.46 -12.83
CA SER A 66 -17.28 10.65 -13.10
C SER A 66 -17.04 9.48 -12.12
N HIS A 67 -17.82 9.35 -11.04
CA HIS A 67 -17.73 8.21 -10.13
C HIS A 67 -18.93 8.07 -9.19
N LEU A 68 -19.17 6.85 -8.71
CA LEU A 68 -20.20 6.57 -7.71
C LEU A 68 -19.72 6.87 -6.28
N PRO A 69 -20.65 7.06 -5.32
CA PRO A 69 -20.35 6.99 -3.89
C PRO A 69 -19.71 5.64 -3.54
N SER A 70 -18.80 5.62 -2.56
CA SER A 70 -18.29 4.37 -1.98
C SER A 70 -18.59 4.36 -0.49
N PRO A 71 -19.69 3.69 -0.08
CA PRO A 71 -20.01 3.48 1.33
C PRO A 71 -18.87 2.79 2.08
N GLU A 72 -18.20 1.82 1.46
CA GLU A 72 -17.11 1.05 2.05
C GLU A 72 -15.92 1.95 2.37
N HIS A 73 -15.59 2.88 1.47
CA HIS A 73 -14.52 3.85 1.70
C HIS A 73 -14.82 4.76 2.91
N ILE A 74 -16.08 5.18 3.07
CA ILE A 74 -16.52 6.02 4.19
C ILE A 74 -16.52 5.24 5.50
N GLU A 75 -16.99 4.00 5.48
CA GLU A 75 -16.95 3.07 6.62
C GLU A 75 -15.52 2.91 7.15
N ILE A 76 -14.57 2.62 6.26
CA ILE A 76 -13.14 2.46 6.60
C ILE A 76 -12.54 3.78 7.09
N LEU A 77 -12.89 4.89 6.47
CA LEU A 77 -12.41 6.22 6.84
C LEU A 77 -12.81 6.57 8.28
N ASN A 78 -14.09 6.36 8.62
CA ASN A 78 -14.62 6.61 9.95
C ASN A 78 -14.05 5.64 10.99
N PHE A 79 -13.95 4.35 10.65
CA PHE A 79 -13.30 3.36 11.51
C PHE A 79 -11.86 3.78 11.86
N ASN A 80 -11.05 4.14 10.86
CA ASN A 80 -9.68 4.56 11.08
C ASN A 80 -9.57 5.87 11.89
N ALA A 81 -10.50 6.80 11.70
CA ALA A 81 -10.55 8.04 12.47
C ALA A 81 -10.82 7.75 13.95
N ASN A 82 -11.80 6.90 14.26
CA ASN A 82 -12.14 6.51 15.63
C ASN A 82 -10.99 5.77 16.31
N VAL A 83 -10.38 4.79 15.62
CA VAL A 83 -9.23 4.06 16.16
C VAL A 83 -8.09 5.02 16.50
N LYS A 84 -7.77 5.97 15.61
CA LYS A 84 -6.71 6.96 15.85
C LYS A 84 -7.02 7.88 17.02
N GLU A 85 -8.24 8.37 17.13
CA GLU A 85 -8.67 9.21 18.24
C GLU A 85 -8.46 8.46 19.56
N ARG A 86 -9.01 7.24 19.66
CA ARG A 86 -8.89 6.41 20.87
C ARG A 86 -7.45 6.07 21.23
N VAL A 87 -6.60 5.76 20.25
CA VAL A 87 -5.17 5.51 20.48
C VAL A 87 -4.45 6.73 21.07
N THR A 88 -4.90 7.94 20.76
CA THR A 88 -4.32 9.17 21.33
C THR A 88 -4.91 9.57 22.68
N THR A 89 -6.15 9.18 22.98
CA THR A 89 -6.87 9.59 24.20
C THR A 89 -6.86 8.56 25.31
N GLU A 90 -6.75 7.27 24.97
CA GLU A 90 -6.86 6.16 25.91
C GLU A 90 -5.52 5.46 26.13
N ALA A 91 -5.23 5.10 27.38
CA ALA A 91 -4.02 4.38 27.76
C ALA A 91 -4.25 2.85 27.79
N ILE A 92 -4.96 2.31 26.79
CA ILE A 92 -5.18 0.87 26.63
C ILE A 92 -4.48 0.35 25.36
N PRO A 93 -4.18 -0.97 25.27
CA PRO A 93 -3.47 -1.52 24.12
C PRO A 93 -4.18 -1.24 22.78
N ILE A 94 -3.41 -0.88 21.75
CA ILE A 94 -3.95 -0.56 20.41
C ILE A 94 -4.76 -1.73 19.84
N ALA A 95 -4.29 -2.97 20.05
CA ALA A 95 -5.01 -4.17 19.62
C ALA A 95 -6.41 -4.25 20.24
N ARG A 96 -6.53 -3.93 21.54
CA ARG A 96 -7.82 -3.91 22.23
C ARG A 96 -8.72 -2.78 21.74
N ILE A 97 -8.19 -1.58 21.52
CA ILE A 97 -8.95 -0.46 20.91
C ILE A 97 -9.49 -0.90 19.56
N TYR A 98 -8.63 -1.50 18.74
CA TYR A 98 -8.97 -1.95 17.41
C TYR A 98 -10.07 -3.02 17.44
N ASP A 99 -9.94 -4.06 18.27
CA ASP A 99 -10.94 -5.13 18.38
C ASP A 99 -12.29 -4.59 18.89
N GLU A 100 -12.28 -3.69 19.87
CA GLU A 100 -13.48 -3.03 20.38
C GLU A 100 -14.15 -2.14 19.32
N GLU A 101 -13.37 -1.36 18.56
CA GLU A 101 -13.90 -0.57 17.45
C GLU A 101 -14.40 -1.44 16.30
N LEU A 102 -13.74 -2.57 16.03
CA LEU A 102 -14.15 -3.50 14.99
C LEU A 102 -15.49 -4.17 15.37
N ALA A 103 -15.67 -4.53 16.64
CA ALA A 103 -16.91 -5.08 17.15
C ALA A 103 -18.07 -4.06 17.16
N LYS A 104 -17.77 -2.77 17.35
CA LYS A 104 -18.78 -1.69 17.26
C LYS A 104 -19.10 -1.33 15.82
N ALA A 105 -18.12 -1.40 14.92
CA ALA A 105 -18.27 -0.98 13.55
C ALA A 105 -19.10 -2.02 12.77
N GLN A 106 -20.26 -1.60 12.26
CA GLN A 106 -21.07 -2.40 11.34
C GLN A 106 -20.48 -2.30 9.92
N LEU A 107 -19.23 -2.72 9.76
CA LEU A 107 -18.55 -2.71 8.47
C LEU A 107 -19.20 -3.75 7.54
N SER A 108 -19.40 -3.37 6.29
CA SER A 108 -19.76 -4.31 5.22
C SER A 108 -18.69 -5.40 5.07
N GLN A 109 -19.07 -6.57 4.53
CA GLN A 109 -18.13 -7.66 4.28
C GLN A 109 -16.96 -7.21 3.37
N THR A 110 -17.25 -6.34 2.40
CA THR A 110 -16.25 -5.74 1.52
C THR A 110 -15.33 -4.79 2.27
N ALA A 111 -15.84 -3.95 3.18
CA ALA A 111 -15.01 -3.09 4.03
C ALA A 111 -14.12 -3.91 4.97
N LEU A 112 -14.66 -4.95 5.62
CA LEU A 112 -13.91 -5.86 6.50
C LEU A 112 -12.70 -6.51 5.79
N CYS A 113 -12.84 -6.87 4.51
CA CYS A 113 -11.73 -7.41 3.72
C CYS A 113 -10.60 -6.39 3.46
N ILE A 114 -10.88 -5.09 3.57
CA ILE A 114 -9.93 -4.01 3.26
C ILE A 114 -9.29 -3.45 4.53
N VAL A 115 -9.98 -3.45 5.68
CA VAL A 115 -9.42 -2.97 6.94
C VAL A 115 -8.28 -3.92 7.39
N PRO A 116 -7.05 -3.42 7.61
CA PRO A 116 -5.95 -4.26 8.09
C PRO A 116 -6.24 -4.69 9.51
N LEU A 117 -6.30 -6.00 9.79
CA LEU A 117 -6.57 -6.53 11.14
C LEU A 117 -5.44 -6.12 12.10
N ALA A 118 -5.73 -5.95 13.39
CA ALA A 118 -4.70 -5.70 14.41
C ALA A 118 -3.58 -6.77 14.42
N GLN A 119 -3.89 -7.99 13.97
CA GLN A 119 -2.95 -9.09 13.78
C GLN A 119 -1.99 -8.90 12.58
N ASP A 120 -2.26 -7.96 11.68
CA ASP A 120 -1.41 -7.65 10.51
C ASP A 120 -0.23 -6.70 10.89
N ALA A 121 0.11 -6.60 12.18
CA ALA A 121 1.23 -5.80 12.67
C ALA A 121 2.57 -6.34 12.16
N SER A 122 3.29 -5.53 11.39
CA SER A 122 4.63 -5.87 10.89
C SER A 122 5.69 -5.11 11.67
N PHE A 123 6.71 -5.82 12.15
CA PHE A 123 7.82 -5.26 12.91
C PHE A 123 9.13 -5.44 12.14
N PRO A 124 9.97 -4.40 12.03
CA PRO A 124 11.32 -4.58 11.53
C PRO A 124 12.12 -5.35 12.58
N CYS A 125 12.46 -6.61 12.27
CA CYS A 125 13.18 -7.47 13.20
C CYS A 125 14.70 -7.36 13.06
N VAL A 126 15.19 -7.10 11.84
CA VAL A 126 16.63 -7.08 11.55
C VAL A 126 16.97 -5.99 10.54
N PHE A 127 18.08 -5.28 10.79
CA PHE A 127 18.68 -4.31 9.88
C PHE A 127 20.02 -4.83 9.37
N VAL A 128 20.23 -4.78 8.06
CA VAL A 128 21.45 -5.28 7.43
C VAL A 128 22.06 -4.19 6.56
N LEU A 129 23.29 -3.81 6.86
CA LEU A 129 24.08 -2.88 6.05
C LEU A 129 25.02 -3.67 5.14
N LEU A 130 24.87 -3.49 3.83
CA LEU A 130 25.66 -4.18 2.81
C LEU A 130 26.46 -3.18 1.98
N THR A 131 27.68 -3.58 1.61
CA THR A 131 28.55 -2.82 0.69
C THR A 131 28.22 -3.04 -0.78
N GLY A 132 27.23 -3.88 -1.09
CA GLY A 132 26.89 -4.31 -2.44
C GLY A 132 25.65 -5.22 -2.48
N ARG A 133 25.24 -5.59 -3.69
CA ARG A 133 24.01 -6.35 -3.97
C ARG A 133 24.32 -7.57 -4.84
N SER A 134 24.91 -8.60 -4.23
CA SER A 134 25.34 -9.81 -4.96
C SER A 134 24.86 -11.08 -4.27
N ASN A 135 24.72 -12.16 -5.05
CA ASN A 135 24.27 -13.45 -4.53
C ASN A 135 25.08 -13.93 -3.30
N PRO A 136 26.44 -13.88 -3.30
CA PRO A 136 27.22 -14.30 -2.14
C PRO A 136 26.91 -13.47 -0.89
N MET A 137 26.78 -12.15 -1.03
CA MET A 137 26.50 -11.27 0.10
C MET A 137 25.16 -11.55 0.74
N TYR A 138 24.09 -11.71 -0.04
CA TYR A 138 22.78 -12.06 0.51
C TYR A 138 22.79 -13.45 1.17
N LYS A 139 23.50 -14.41 0.58
CA LYS A 139 23.66 -15.74 1.18
C LYS A 139 24.31 -15.66 2.57
N ASP A 140 25.36 -14.86 2.71
CA ASP A 140 26.04 -14.66 4.00
C ASP A 140 25.10 -14.03 5.04
N VAL A 141 24.26 -13.08 4.62
CA VAL A 141 23.23 -12.47 5.48
C VAL A 141 22.24 -13.52 5.99
N PHE A 142 21.67 -14.34 5.10
CA PHE A 142 20.68 -15.33 5.53
C PHE A 142 21.29 -16.42 6.41
N LYS A 143 22.54 -16.78 6.17
CA LYS A 143 23.26 -17.70 7.04
C LYS A 143 23.47 -17.11 8.45
N GLN A 144 23.89 -15.85 8.55
CA GLN A 144 24.03 -15.16 9.83
C GLN A 144 22.68 -15.05 10.56
N LEU A 145 21.59 -14.78 9.83
CA LEU A 145 20.24 -14.74 10.39
C LEU A 145 19.84 -16.08 11.01
N GLU A 146 20.12 -17.21 10.36
CA GLU A 146 19.86 -18.53 10.91
C GLU A 146 20.75 -18.86 12.12
N GLU A 147 22.02 -18.47 12.08
CA GLU A 147 22.96 -18.66 13.19
C GLU A 147 22.49 -17.87 14.42
N GLU A 148 22.05 -16.62 14.24
CA GLU A 148 21.48 -15.79 15.30
C GLU A 148 20.15 -16.33 15.81
N ALA A 149 19.26 -16.80 14.93
CA ALA A 149 18.01 -17.44 15.34
C ALA A 149 18.28 -18.68 16.20
N LYS A 150 19.24 -19.53 15.82
CA LYS A 150 19.68 -20.69 16.62
C LYS A 150 20.25 -20.26 17.97
N ARG A 151 21.09 -19.23 17.99
CA ARG A 151 21.66 -18.66 19.23
C ARG A 151 20.57 -18.19 20.19
N LEU A 152 19.51 -17.59 19.65
CA LEU A 152 18.34 -17.12 20.40
C LEU A 152 17.31 -18.23 20.68
N GLN A 153 17.57 -19.47 20.28
CA GLN A 153 16.64 -20.61 20.38
C GLN A 153 15.27 -20.34 19.73
N MET A 154 15.27 -19.51 18.68
CA MET A 154 14.08 -19.18 17.91
C MET A 154 13.91 -20.17 16.76
N ASN A 155 12.70 -20.69 16.61
CA ASN A 155 12.33 -21.47 15.43
C ASN A 155 12.11 -20.52 14.24
N PHE A 156 13.16 -20.30 13.45
CA PHE A 156 13.12 -19.43 12.28
C PHE A 156 12.85 -20.23 11.00
N LEU A 157 11.57 -20.53 10.78
CA LEU A 157 11.07 -21.22 9.60
C LEU A 157 9.94 -20.39 8.99
N PRO A 158 10.24 -19.47 8.06
CA PRO A 158 9.21 -18.66 7.43
C PRO A 158 8.32 -19.51 6.52
N ASP A 159 6.99 -19.40 6.68
CA ASP A 159 6.03 -20.04 5.77
C ASP A 159 5.92 -19.30 4.44
N GLN A 160 6.08 -17.98 4.46
CA GLN A 160 6.02 -17.11 3.29
C GLN A 160 7.11 -16.05 3.35
N ILE A 161 7.76 -15.80 2.21
CA ILE A 161 8.75 -14.75 2.04
C ILE A 161 8.30 -13.86 0.87
N THR A 162 8.14 -12.57 1.15
CA THR A 162 7.80 -11.58 0.13
C THR A 162 8.97 -10.64 -0.13
N THR A 163 9.44 -10.57 -1.38
CA THR A 163 10.56 -9.70 -1.79
C THR A 163 10.23 -8.87 -3.01
N ASP A 164 11.15 -7.99 -3.43
CA ASP A 164 11.14 -7.48 -4.79
C ASP A 164 11.57 -8.58 -5.79
N PHE A 165 11.71 -8.20 -7.06
CA PHE A 165 12.09 -9.10 -8.17
C PHE A 165 13.61 -9.09 -8.45
N GLU A 166 14.45 -8.71 -7.49
CA GLU A 166 15.91 -8.73 -7.66
C GLU A 166 16.42 -10.17 -7.76
N LYS A 167 16.85 -10.59 -8.97
CA LYS A 167 17.34 -11.95 -9.23
C LYS A 167 18.49 -12.38 -8.32
N ALA A 168 19.35 -11.44 -7.90
CA ALA A 168 20.47 -11.69 -7.01
C ALA A 168 20.03 -11.97 -5.56
N LEU A 169 18.82 -11.56 -5.18
CA LEU A 169 18.22 -11.76 -3.86
C LEU A 169 17.35 -13.03 -3.83
N VAL A 170 16.49 -13.21 -4.84
CA VAL A 170 15.51 -14.30 -4.90
C VAL A 170 16.18 -15.67 -4.93
N LYS A 171 17.25 -15.84 -5.72
CA LYS A 171 17.93 -17.14 -5.86
C LYS A 171 18.54 -17.63 -4.53
N PRO A 172 19.32 -16.82 -3.77
CA PRO A 172 19.80 -17.21 -2.45
C PRO A 172 18.68 -17.51 -1.46
N LEU A 173 17.61 -16.72 -1.47
CA LEU A 173 16.45 -16.94 -0.59
C LEU A 173 15.78 -18.30 -0.85
N GLN A 174 15.49 -18.62 -2.10
CA GLN A 174 14.90 -19.91 -2.48
C GLN A 174 15.78 -21.09 -2.09
N LYS A 175 17.11 -20.92 -2.16
CA LYS A 175 18.05 -21.95 -1.74
C LYS A 175 18.13 -22.08 -0.22
N GLN A 176 18.04 -20.98 0.52
CA GLN A 176 18.14 -20.99 1.97
C GLN A 176 16.84 -21.46 2.64
N PHE A 177 15.70 -21.01 2.13
CA PHE A 177 14.37 -21.33 2.65
C PHE A 177 13.53 -22.04 1.58
N PRO A 178 13.87 -23.27 1.18
CA PRO A 178 13.21 -23.97 0.08
C PRO A 178 11.75 -24.33 0.40
N ASN A 179 11.41 -24.47 1.68
CA ASN A 179 10.06 -24.82 2.14
C ASN A 179 9.14 -23.59 2.26
N ALA A 180 9.70 -22.38 2.24
CA ALA A 180 8.91 -21.16 2.28
C ALA A 180 8.25 -20.91 0.92
N ARG A 181 7.05 -20.35 0.92
CA ARG A 181 6.44 -19.82 -0.29
C ARG A 181 7.10 -18.49 -0.66
N HIS A 182 7.74 -18.44 -1.83
CA HIS A 182 8.41 -17.24 -2.33
C HIS A 182 7.49 -16.42 -3.22
N ILE A 183 7.32 -15.15 -2.89
CA ILE A 183 6.36 -14.25 -3.54
C ILE A 183 7.02 -12.91 -3.85
N GLY A 184 6.83 -12.42 -5.06
CA GLY A 184 7.18 -11.08 -5.47
C GLY A 184 6.11 -10.08 -5.05
N CYS A 185 6.54 -8.95 -4.52
CA CYS A 185 5.63 -7.89 -4.07
C CYS A 185 4.81 -7.31 -5.23
N PHE A 186 3.49 -7.25 -5.07
CA PHE A 186 2.58 -6.69 -6.09
C PHE A 186 2.87 -5.22 -6.41
N TYR A 187 3.29 -4.42 -5.42
CA TYR A 187 3.70 -3.04 -5.64
C TYR A 187 4.92 -2.97 -6.58
N HIS A 188 5.94 -3.79 -6.33
CA HIS A 188 7.12 -3.85 -7.19
C HIS A 188 6.81 -4.37 -8.59
N TYR A 189 5.86 -5.29 -8.70
CA TYR A 189 5.37 -5.79 -9.99
C TYR A 189 4.74 -4.66 -10.82
N THR A 190 3.76 -3.95 -10.26
CA THR A 190 3.10 -2.84 -10.94
C THR A 190 4.08 -1.71 -11.26
N GLN A 191 5.00 -1.41 -10.35
CA GLN A 191 6.04 -0.41 -10.55
C GLN A 191 7.03 -0.81 -11.66
N ALA A 192 7.39 -2.09 -11.79
CA ALA A 192 8.26 -2.57 -12.86
C ALA A 192 7.61 -2.39 -14.24
N ILE A 193 6.32 -2.70 -14.37
CA ILE A 193 5.55 -2.47 -15.59
C ILE A 193 5.49 -0.97 -15.90
N TYR A 194 5.20 -0.12 -14.90
CA TYR A 194 5.16 1.31 -15.10
C TYR A 194 6.51 1.90 -15.51
N ARG A 195 7.62 1.45 -14.90
CA ARG A 195 8.97 1.83 -15.35
C ARG A 195 9.23 1.40 -16.78
N LYS A 196 8.75 0.23 -17.21
CA LYS A 196 8.87 -0.18 -18.61
C LYS A 196 8.08 0.72 -19.55
N ILE A 197 6.84 1.11 -19.19
CA ILE A 197 6.04 2.11 -19.93
C ILE A 197 6.84 3.41 -20.09
N GLN A 198 7.50 3.87 -19.01
CA GLN A 198 8.33 5.07 -19.06
C GLN A 198 9.52 4.92 -20.01
N ASN A 199 10.25 3.81 -19.92
CA ASN A 199 11.42 3.53 -20.75
C ASN A 199 11.09 3.36 -22.24
N LEU A 200 9.86 2.94 -22.55
CA LEU A 200 9.36 2.84 -23.92
C LEU A 200 8.85 4.19 -24.48
N GLY A 201 8.93 5.28 -23.71
CA GLY A 201 8.42 6.60 -24.12
C GLY A 201 6.88 6.72 -24.09
N LEU A 202 6.18 5.72 -23.53
CA LEU A 202 4.72 5.63 -23.53
C LEU A 202 4.04 6.44 -22.41
N SER A 203 4.81 7.26 -21.66
CA SER A 203 4.31 7.97 -20.48
C SER A 203 3.19 8.96 -20.78
N ASN A 204 3.30 9.68 -21.91
CA ASN A 204 2.30 10.70 -22.28
C ASN A 204 1.01 10.02 -22.74
N ILE A 205 1.09 9.06 -23.66
CA ILE A 205 -0.09 8.33 -24.13
C ILE A 205 -0.79 7.55 -23.01
N TYR A 206 -0.05 6.98 -22.05
CA TYR A 206 -0.64 6.37 -20.84
C TYR A 206 -1.45 7.38 -20.00
N LYS A 207 -1.03 8.65 -19.97
CA LYS A 207 -1.73 9.72 -19.26
C LYS A 207 -2.89 10.29 -20.05
N ASP A 208 -2.79 10.36 -21.37
CA ASP A 208 -3.74 11.09 -22.20
C ASP A 208 -4.85 10.19 -22.76
N ASP A 209 -4.54 8.92 -23.05
CA ASP A 209 -5.48 7.94 -23.63
C ASP A 209 -5.99 6.95 -22.56
N VAL A 210 -7.31 6.95 -22.35
CA VAL A 210 -7.98 6.10 -21.35
C VAL A 210 -7.93 4.62 -21.74
N ASN A 211 -8.02 4.28 -23.02
CA ASN A 211 -7.99 2.89 -23.48
C ASN A 211 -6.60 2.29 -23.30
N VAL A 212 -5.55 3.03 -23.66
CA VAL A 212 -4.15 2.64 -23.43
C VAL A 212 -3.89 2.48 -21.93
N ARG A 213 -4.34 3.43 -21.12
CA ARG A 213 -4.19 3.35 -19.65
C ARG A 213 -4.88 2.13 -19.07
N ASN A 214 -6.11 1.85 -19.50
CA ASN A 214 -6.88 0.71 -19.03
C ASN A 214 -6.25 -0.62 -19.46
N MET A 215 -5.73 -0.71 -20.69
CA MET A 215 -5.01 -1.90 -21.16
C MET A 215 -3.76 -2.18 -20.30
N CYS A 216 -2.95 -1.15 -20.04
CA CYS A 216 -1.79 -1.27 -19.13
C CYS A 216 -2.20 -1.66 -17.71
N ARG A 217 -3.34 -1.17 -17.20
CA ARG A 217 -3.86 -1.54 -15.88
C ARG A 217 -4.39 -2.97 -15.83
N ARG A 218 -4.97 -3.49 -16.92
CA ARG A 218 -5.36 -4.90 -17.03
C ARG A 218 -4.14 -5.81 -16.95
N LEU A 219 -3.03 -5.47 -17.62
CA LEU A 219 -1.74 -6.17 -17.44
C LEU A 219 -1.28 -6.14 -15.98
N MET A 220 -1.33 -4.97 -15.33
CA MET A 220 -0.97 -4.81 -13.92
C MET A 220 -1.88 -5.59 -12.96
N ALA A 221 -3.07 -5.99 -13.39
CA ALA A 221 -4.06 -6.73 -12.59
C ALA A 221 -4.00 -8.25 -12.77
N LEU A 222 -3.26 -8.77 -13.76
CA LEU A 222 -3.10 -10.22 -13.99
C LEU A 222 -2.71 -11.03 -12.74
N PRO A 223 -1.83 -10.56 -11.84
CA PRO A 223 -1.52 -11.28 -10.61
C PRO A 223 -2.71 -11.57 -9.69
N LEU A 224 -3.82 -10.85 -9.86
CA LEU A 224 -5.01 -10.95 -9.03
C LEU A 224 -5.98 -12.03 -9.50
N LEU A 225 -5.78 -12.56 -10.71
CA LEU A 225 -6.58 -13.64 -11.25
C LEU A 225 -6.14 -14.99 -10.68
N PRO A 226 -7.07 -15.95 -10.53
CA PRO A 226 -6.70 -17.35 -10.31
C PRO A 226 -5.62 -17.78 -11.30
N LEU A 227 -4.61 -18.49 -10.82
CA LEU A 227 -3.41 -18.78 -11.61
C LEU A 227 -3.74 -19.48 -12.95
N ASN A 228 -4.77 -20.33 -12.97
CA ASN A 228 -5.25 -21.06 -14.14
C ASN A 228 -5.98 -20.17 -15.17
N GLU A 229 -6.33 -18.93 -14.83
CA GLU A 229 -6.99 -17.98 -15.75
C GLU A 229 -6.00 -16.96 -16.36
N VAL A 230 -4.77 -16.89 -15.82
CA VAL A 230 -3.78 -15.87 -16.20
C VAL A 230 -3.37 -15.96 -17.66
N GLU A 231 -3.08 -17.17 -18.16
CA GLU A 231 -2.66 -17.38 -19.56
C GLU A 231 -3.76 -16.96 -20.53
N PHE A 232 -4.98 -17.46 -20.33
CA PHE A 232 -6.15 -17.10 -21.14
C PHE A 232 -6.41 -15.59 -21.11
N ALA A 233 -6.38 -14.97 -19.94
CA ALA A 233 -6.57 -13.52 -19.83
C ALA A 233 -5.48 -12.74 -20.56
N PHE A 234 -4.22 -13.20 -20.51
CA PHE A 234 -3.12 -12.54 -21.23
C PHE A 234 -3.25 -12.68 -22.75
N GLU A 235 -3.71 -13.83 -23.25
CA GLU A 235 -4.02 -14.04 -24.67
C GLU A 235 -5.12 -13.08 -25.14
N GLU A 236 -6.22 -12.98 -24.41
CA GLU A 236 -7.33 -12.06 -24.73
C GLU A 236 -6.85 -10.59 -24.75
N LEU A 237 -6.03 -10.20 -23.78
CA LEU A 237 -5.42 -8.85 -23.75
C LEU A 237 -4.51 -8.61 -24.94
N THR A 238 -3.81 -9.64 -25.41
CA THR A 238 -2.86 -9.56 -26.53
C THR A 238 -3.61 -9.34 -27.84
N GLU A 239 -4.76 -9.99 -28.03
CA GLU A 239 -5.63 -9.79 -29.20
C GLU A 239 -6.26 -8.40 -29.24
N GLN A 240 -6.69 -7.88 -28.09
CA GLN A 240 -7.34 -6.56 -27.96
C GLN A 240 -6.35 -5.39 -27.89
N ARG A 241 -5.05 -5.67 -27.94
CA ARG A 241 -3.98 -4.69 -27.69
C ARG A 241 -3.91 -3.64 -28.81
N PRO A 242 -3.89 -2.33 -28.48
CA PRO A 242 -3.52 -1.28 -29.44
C PRO A 242 -2.06 -1.44 -29.91
N ASP A 243 -1.78 -1.25 -31.20
CA ASP A 243 -0.43 -1.43 -31.81
C ASP A 243 0.68 -0.69 -31.06
N VAL A 244 0.39 0.51 -30.56
CA VAL A 244 1.32 1.34 -29.77
C VAL A 244 1.85 0.63 -28.50
N LEU A 245 1.12 -0.37 -27.98
CA LEU A 245 1.50 -1.16 -26.82
C LEU A 245 2.25 -2.45 -27.16
N MET A 246 2.48 -2.77 -28.43
CA MET A 246 3.20 -3.98 -28.85
C MET A 246 4.54 -4.17 -28.12
N PRO A 247 5.42 -3.15 -27.98
CA PRO A 247 6.70 -3.32 -27.29
C PRO A 247 6.56 -3.63 -25.79
N LEU A 248 5.46 -3.17 -25.16
CA LEU A 248 5.18 -3.45 -23.75
C LEU A 248 4.75 -4.91 -23.57
N PHE A 249 3.88 -5.42 -24.44
CA PHE A 249 3.40 -6.79 -24.37
C PHE A 249 4.48 -7.81 -24.74
N GLU A 250 5.34 -7.52 -25.72
CA GLU A 250 6.50 -8.37 -26.01
C GLU A 250 7.44 -8.47 -24.81
N TYR A 251 7.67 -7.35 -24.12
CA TYR A 251 8.41 -7.37 -22.86
C TYR A 251 7.68 -8.21 -21.80
N PHE A 252 6.37 -8.03 -21.67
CA PHE A 252 5.58 -8.72 -20.67
C PHE A 252 5.59 -10.24 -20.88
N ASP A 253 5.35 -10.69 -22.11
CA ASP A 253 5.38 -12.10 -22.49
C ASP A 253 6.75 -12.72 -22.20
N ASN A 254 7.83 -12.09 -22.68
CA ASN A 254 9.17 -12.62 -22.49
C ASN A 254 9.61 -12.64 -21.02
N PHE A 255 9.33 -11.58 -20.25
CA PHE A 255 9.83 -11.45 -18.89
C PHE A 255 8.90 -12.08 -17.85
N TRP A 256 7.60 -11.78 -17.88
CA TRP A 256 6.62 -12.18 -16.87
C TRP A 256 5.97 -13.53 -17.16
N MET A 257 5.67 -13.86 -18.42
CA MET A 257 5.04 -15.14 -18.77
C MET A 257 6.07 -16.26 -18.95
N LYS A 258 7.17 -16.00 -19.67
CA LYS A 258 8.15 -17.03 -20.04
C LYS A 258 9.33 -17.18 -19.09
N THR A 259 9.92 -16.06 -18.65
CA THR A 259 11.17 -16.09 -17.87
C THR A 259 10.94 -16.19 -16.36
N THR A 260 9.92 -15.50 -15.86
CA THR A 260 9.63 -15.43 -14.42
C THR A 260 8.47 -16.37 -14.10
N SER A 261 8.63 -17.24 -13.12
CA SER A 261 7.55 -18.15 -12.71
C SER A 261 6.30 -17.37 -12.31
N MET A 262 5.14 -17.72 -12.88
CA MET A 262 3.86 -17.12 -12.53
C MET A 262 3.51 -17.28 -11.06
N TYR A 263 3.91 -18.39 -10.43
CA TYR A 263 3.77 -18.61 -8.99
C TYR A 263 4.50 -17.57 -8.13
N LEU A 264 5.57 -16.96 -8.66
CA LEU A 264 6.31 -15.93 -7.93
C LEU A 264 5.52 -14.63 -7.89
N TRP A 265 4.91 -14.20 -9.00
CA TRP A 265 4.26 -12.88 -9.07
C TRP A 265 2.75 -12.92 -8.92
N ASN A 266 2.10 -14.08 -8.99
CA ASN A 266 0.67 -14.22 -8.74
C ASN A 266 0.38 -14.12 -7.24
N VAL A 267 -0.61 -13.30 -6.88
CA VAL A 267 -0.96 -12.95 -5.50
C VAL A 267 -2.47 -13.09 -5.25
N SER A 268 -3.18 -13.81 -6.13
CA SER A 268 -4.64 -13.91 -6.13
C SER A 268 -5.20 -14.46 -4.82
N ASP A 269 -4.50 -15.41 -4.22
CA ASP A 269 -4.86 -16.12 -3.00
C ASP A 269 -4.25 -15.50 -1.72
N LEU A 270 -3.53 -14.38 -1.83
CA LEU A 270 -2.89 -13.73 -0.68
C LEU A 270 -3.77 -12.64 -0.08
N LYS A 271 -3.85 -12.64 1.26
CA LYS A 271 -4.46 -11.53 2.02
C LYS A 271 -3.56 -10.28 2.02
N ILE A 272 -2.25 -10.45 2.25
CA ILE A 272 -1.25 -9.38 2.22
C ILE A 272 -0.44 -9.50 0.93
N ARG A 273 -0.70 -8.58 0.00
CA ARG A 273 -0.15 -8.61 -1.38
C ARG A 273 0.98 -7.61 -1.62
N THR A 274 1.13 -6.65 -0.72
CA THR A 274 2.04 -5.51 -0.88
C THR A 274 2.96 -5.39 0.32
N ASN A 275 4.14 -4.82 0.10
CA ASN A 275 5.08 -4.47 1.16
C ASN A 275 4.80 -3.06 1.71
N ASN A 276 3.54 -2.59 1.70
CA ASN A 276 3.16 -1.24 2.14
C ASN A 276 3.67 -0.91 3.56
N ASN A 277 3.74 -1.91 4.44
CA ASN A 277 4.32 -1.76 5.77
C ASN A 277 5.83 -1.47 5.71
N CYS A 278 6.58 -2.16 4.85
CA CYS A 278 8.01 -1.93 4.63
C CYS A 278 8.26 -0.55 4.00
N GLU A 279 7.46 -0.14 3.01
CA GLU A 279 7.59 1.18 2.36
C GLU A 279 7.18 2.32 3.30
N GLY A 280 6.11 2.13 4.05
CA GLY A 280 5.66 3.05 5.09
C GLY A 280 6.72 3.23 6.17
N TRP A 281 7.35 2.12 6.58
CA TRP A 281 8.50 2.15 7.47
C TRP A 281 9.69 2.89 6.85
N HIS A 282 10.06 2.57 5.60
CA HIS A 282 11.18 3.20 4.92
C HIS A 282 11.00 4.72 4.79
N ASN A 283 9.79 5.17 4.44
CA ASN A 283 9.47 6.59 4.37
C ASN A 283 9.58 7.27 5.74
N ARG A 284 9.00 6.69 6.79
CA ARG A 284 9.13 7.20 8.17
C ARG A 284 10.60 7.25 8.61
N PHE A 285 11.35 6.21 8.31
CA PHE A 285 12.76 6.09 8.68
C PHE A 285 13.59 7.16 7.99
N ASN A 286 13.43 7.36 6.68
CA ASN A 286 14.09 8.43 5.93
C ASN A 286 13.79 9.81 6.51
N HIS A 287 12.53 10.07 6.90
CA HIS A 287 12.16 11.30 7.61
C HIS A 287 12.82 11.44 8.98
N ARG A 288 13.01 10.35 9.74
CA ARG A 288 13.71 10.39 11.04
C ARG A 288 15.22 10.56 10.89
N VAL A 289 15.80 10.00 9.83
CA VAL A 289 17.21 10.22 9.49
C VAL A 289 17.45 11.68 9.16
N ASP A 290 16.49 12.35 8.49
CA ASP A 290 16.45 13.79 8.20
C ASP A 290 17.76 14.33 7.58
N LYS A 291 18.44 13.47 6.82
CA LYS A 291 19.69 13.78 6.12
C LYS A 291 19.75 12.98 4.83
N VAL A 292 20.14 13.65 3.73
CA VAL A 292 20.32 13.00 2.43
C VAL A 292 21.55 12.07 2.45
N HIS A 293 22.61 12.47 3.16
CA HIS A 293 23.86 11.71 3.30
C HIS A 293 24.29 11.63 4.78
N PRO A 294 23.62 10.80 5.60
CA PRO A 294 24.01 10.60 6.99
C PRO A 294 25.36 9.86 7.06
N ASN A 295 26.20 10.22 8.03
CA ASN A 295 27.34 9.38 8.38
C ASN A 295 26.87 8.13 9.15
N ILE A 296 27.73 7.12 9.24
CA ILE A 296 27.40 5.82 9.86
C ILE A 296 26.95 5.96 11.33
N TRP A 297 27.54 6.90 12.08
CA TRP A 297 27.21 7.11 13.48
C TRP A 297 25.79 7.66 13.65
N HIS A 298 25.44 8.69 12.87
CA HIS A 298 24.08 9.25 12.84
C HIS A 298 23.06 8.17 12.44
N PHE A 299 23.39 7.34 11.46
CA PHE A 299 22.53 6.24 11.03
C PHE A 299 22.28 5.23 12.15
N ILE A 300 23.34 4.79 12.85
CA ILE A 300 23.24 3.86 13.98
C ILE A 300 22.41 4.46 15.12
N ASP A 301 22.59 5.74 15.43
CA ASP A 301 21.81 6.40 16.49
C ASP A 301 20.31 6.45 16.17
N VAL A 302 19.96 6.65 14.90
CA VAL A 302 18.55 6.61 14.46
C VAL A 302 18.02 5.17 14.52
N LEU A 303 18.81 4.16 14.13
CA LEU A 303 18.42 2.75 14.26
C LEU A 303 18.16 2.34 15.72
N LYS A 304 18.99 2.78 16.67
CA LYS A 304 18.76 2.53 18.10
C LYS A 304 17.44 3.13 18.60
N LYS A 305 17.09 4.34 18.13
CA LYS A 305 15.80 4.97 18.43
C LYS A 305 14.62 4.20 17.82
N GLU A 306 14.80 3.64 16.62
CA GLU A 306 13.80 2.76 16.01
C GLU A 306 13.59 1.49 16.83
N GLU A 307 14.68 0.83 17.23
CA GLU A 307 14.62 -0.39 18.04
C GLU A 307 13.82 -0.18 19.32
N VAL A 308 14.12 0.87 20.10
CA VAL A 308 13.40 1.20 21.33
C VAL A 308 11.90 1.41 21.07
N HIS A 309 11.56 2.11 19.98
CA HIS A 309 10.17 2.35 19.62
C HIS A 309 9.42 1.05 19.28
N PHE A 310 10.06 0.12 18.56
CA PHE A 310 9.42 -1.16 18.22
C PHE A 310 9.38 -2.14 19.40
N GLN A 311 10.38 -2.13 20.27
CA GLN A 311 10.34 -2.92 21.52
C GLN A 311 9.14 -2.52 22.39
N GLN A 312 8.85 -1.21 22.49
CA GLN A 312 7.65 -0.74 23.19
C GLN A 312 6.37 -1.28 22.54
N GLN A 313 6.26 -1.21 21.21
CA GLN A 313 5.09 -1.74 20.50
C GLN A 313 4.93 -3.27 20.66
N LEU A 314 6.03 -4.01 20.63
CA LEU A 314 6.05 -5.47 20.84
C LEU A 314 5.60 -5.86 22.25
N LEU A 315 5.97 -5.09 23.28
CA LEU A 315 5.51 -5.32 24.65
C LEU A 315 3.99 -5.08 24.77
N HIS A 316 3.46 -4.06 24.10
CA HIS A 316 2.03 -3.76 24.06
C HIS A 316 1.22 -4.74 23.20
N ALA A 317 1.84 -5.43 22.24
CA ALA A 317 1.18 -6.43 21.41
C ALA A 317 1.05 -7.81 22.09
N LYS A 318 1.84 -8.06 23.15
CA LYS A 318 1.83 -9.31 23.92
C LYS A 318 0.89 -9.28 25.14
N SER A 319 0.30 -8.13 25.47
CA SER A 319 -0.59 -7.89 26.60
C SER A 319 -2.06 -7.85 26.19
#